data_AF-A0A2E8V767-F1
#
_entry.id   AF-A0A2E8V767-F1
#
_cell.length_a   1.000
_cell.length_b   1.000
_cell.length_c   1.000
_cell.angle_alpha   90.00
_cell.angle_beta   90.00
_cell.angle_gamma   90.00
#
_symmetry.space_group_name_H-M   'P 1'
#
loop_
_entity.id
_entity.type
_entity.pdbx_description
1 polymer ?
#
loop_
_entity_poly.entity_id
_entity_poly.type
_entity_poly.pdbx_seq_one_letter_code
_entity_poly.pdbx_strand_id
1 'polypeptide(L)'
;MKIAVALEPNNFDANWDIGHAYLRMNDFKNSLTHFKKAVELDPNHFGARSMIGHVYLDTGRFQEAINQFEKSLTIPSDNSEAIEDTKRALQRAREIENAEK
;
A
#
# COMPACT_ATOMS: atom_id res chain seq x y z
N MET A 1 -0.67 26.53 10.83
CA MET A 1 0.58 25.96 11.39
C MET A 1 1.25 25.17 10.27
N LYS A 2 2.36 25.66 9.73
CA LYS A 2 3.06 25.05 8.59
C LYS A 2 3.65 23.71 9.04
N ILE A 3 3.27 22.62 8.37
CA ILE A 3 3.89 21.30 8.49
C ILE A 3 5.33 21.46 8.01
N ALA A 4 6.25 21.66 8.96
CA ALA A 4 7.67 21.85 8.73
C ALA A 4 8.46 20.94 9.68
N VAL A 5 8.02 19.70 9.82
CA VAL A 5 8.96 18.63 10.16
C VAL A 5 9.66 18.31 8.85
N ALA A 6 10.94 18.63 8.77
CA ALA A 6 11.82 18.17 7.71
C ALA A 6 11.75 16.62 7.72
N LEU A 7 10.91 16.07 6.85
CA LEU A 7 10.76 14.64 6.69
C LEU A 7 12.05 14.17 6.05
N GLU A 8 12.88 13.48 6.84
CA GLU A 8 14.02 12.75 6.32
C GLU A 8 13.50 11.84 5.19
N PRO A 9 13.88 12.09 3.92
CA PRO A 9 13.34 11.33 2.79
C PRO A 9 13.70 9.84 2.88
N ASN A 10 14.63 9.47 3.77
CA ASN A 10 15.16 8.14 4.02
C ASN A 10 14.65 7.50 5.32
N ASN A 11 13.53 7.98 5.87
CA ASN A 11 12.91 7.40 7.06
C ASN A 11 11.64 6.61 6.67
N PHE A 12 11.54 5.37 7.18
CA PHE A 12 10.42 4.48 6.88
C PHE A 12 9.09 5.04 7.41
N ASP A 13 9.03 5.34 8.71
CA ASP A 13 7.83 5.84 9.40
C ASP A 13 7.34 7.16 8.79
N ALA A 14 8.28 8.04 8.43
CA ALA A 14 7.97 9.28 7.73
C ALA A 14 7.27 9.04 6.39
N ASN A 15 7.82 8.15 5.55
CA ASN A 15 7.21 7.81 4.26
C ASN A 15 5.89 7.05 4.43
N TRP A 16 5.78 6.20 5.45
CA TRP A 16 4.56 5.51 5.82
C TRP A 16 3.43 6.50 6.16
N ASP A 17 3.68 7.43 7.08
CA ASP A 17 2.69 8.40 7.54
C ASP A 17 2.27 9.38 6.44
N ILE A 18 3.22 9.86 5.63
CA ILE A 18 2.90 10.71 4.47
C ILE A 18 2.06 9.94 3.45
N GLY A 19 2.41 8.67 3.19
CA GLY A 19 1.67 7.79 2.27
C GLY A 19 0.20 7.68 2.67
N HIS A 20 -0.05 7.45 3.96
CA HIS A 20 -1.40 7.44 4.54
C HIS A 20 -2.08 8.81 4.50
N ALA A 21 -1.35 9.90 4.75
CA ALA A 21 -1.91 11.24 4.70
C ALA A 21 -2.43 11.57 3.29
N TYR A 22 -1.64 11.29 2.25
CA TYR A 22 -2.07 11.47 0.86
C TYR A 22 -3.20 10.52 0.48
N LEU A 23 -3.20 9.27 0.97
CA LEU A 23 -4.30 8.34 0.74
C LEU A 23 -5.63 8.90 1.27
N ARG A 24 -5.64 9.45 2.49
CA ARG A 24 -6.83 10.10 3.08
C ARG A 24 -7.27 11.35 2.31
N MET A 25 -6.38 11.97 1.55
CA MET A 25 -6.68 13.09 0.65
C MET A 25 -7.11 12.64 -0.74
N ASN A 26 -7.22 11.33 -1.01
CA ASN A 26 -7.41 10.73 -2.33
C ASN A 26 -6.33 11.13 -3.35
N ASP A 27 -5.15 11.57 -2.88
CA ASP A 27 -4.00 11.82 -3.73
C ASP A 27 -3.21 10.52 -3.91
N PHE A 28 -3.76 9.64 -4.74
CA PHE A 28 -3.20 8.30 -4.96
C PHE A 28 -1.79 8.33 -5.55
N LYS A 29 -1.46 9.35 -6.35
CA LYS A 29 -0.13 9.48 -6.97
C LYS A 29 0.95 9.73 -5.91
N ASN A 30 0.73 10.70 -5.03
CA ASN A 30 1.69 11.00 -3.98
C ASN A 30 1.69 9.90 -2.90
N SER A 31 0.52 9.34 -2.58
CA SER A 31 0.41 8.19 -1.68
C SER A 31 1.27 7.01 -2.15
N LEU A 32 1.12 6.62 -3.43
CA LEU A 32 1.90 5.55 -4.04
C LEU A 32 3.41 5.83 -4.00
N THR A 33 3.81 7.08 -4.24
CA THR A 33 5.22 7.49 -4.24
C THR A 33 5.84 7.26 -2.86
N HIS A 34 5.13 7.63 -1.80
CA HIS A 34 5.64 7.50 -0.44
C HIS A 34 5.58 6.06 0.07
N PHE A 35 4.53 5.30 -0.22
CA PHE A 35 4.52 3.87 0.13
C PHE A 35 5.60 3.08 -0.62
N LYS A 36 5.90 3.41 -1.89
CA LYS A 36 7.04 2.80 -2.62
C LYS A 36 8.38 3.08 -1.93
N LYS A 37 8.62 4.31 -1.50
CA LYS A 37 9.82 4.64 -0.71
C LYS A 37 9.86 3.87 0.61
N ALA A 38 8.74 3.73 1.30
CA ALA A 38 8.68 2.90 2.51
C ALA A 38 9.07 1.44 2.21
N VAL A 39 8.60 0.86 1.10
CA VAL A 39 9.00 -0.49 0.65
C VAL A 39 10.47 -0.54 0.19
N GLU A 40 11.04 0.53 -0.36
CA GLU A 40 12.47 0.59 -0.68
C GLU A 40 13.34 0.57 0.60
N LEU A 41 12.87 1.21 1.66
CA LEU A 41 13.55 1.27 2.96
C LEU A 41 13.39 -0.03 3.77
N ASP A 42 12.21 -0.64 3.73
CA ASP A 42 11.95 -1.97 4.28
C ASP A 42 11.19 -2.84 3.27
N PRO A 43 11.92 -3.61 2.44
CA PRO A 43 11.32 -4.50 1.44
C PRO A 43 10.47 -5.64 2.02
N ASN A 44 10.66 -5.93 3.30
CA ASN A 44 10.01 -6.99 4.06
C ASN A 44 8.93 -6.46 4.99
N HIS A 45 8.47 -5.21 4.81
CA HIS A 45 7.33 -4.70 5.56
C HIS A 45 6.01 -5.12 4.91
N PHE A 46 5.27 -6.02 5.58
CA PHE A 46 3.96 -6.51 5.12
C PHE A 46 3.01 -5.35 4.80
N GLY A 47 2.78 -4.46 5.78
CA GLY A 47 1.80 -3.39 5.64
C GLY A 47 2.12 -2.42 4.51
N ALA A 48 3.41 -2.25 4.15
CA ALA A 48 3.78 -1.21 3.18
C ALA A 48 3.45 -1.69 1.77
N ARG A 49 3.69 -2.98 1.51
CA ARG A 49 3.25 -3.63 0.27
C ARG A 49 1.74 -3.73 0.18
N SER A 50 1.03 -4.09 1.26
CA SER A 50 -0.44 -4.15 1.22
C SER A 50 -1.04 -2.78 0.91
N MET A 51 -0.51 -1.69 1.48
CA MET A 51 -0.97 -0.33 1.19
C MET A 51 -0.76 0.07 -0.28
N ILE A 52 0.34 -0.31 -0.92
CA ILE A 52 0.51 -0.13 -2.39
C ILE A 52 -0.59 -0.88 -3.15
N GLY A 53 -0.92 -2.11 -2.72
CA GLY A 53 -2.02 -2.88 -3.28
C GLY A 53 -3.37 -2.17 -3.17
N HIS A 54 -3.67 -1.60 -2.00
CA HIS A 54 -4.89 -0.81 -1.79
C HIS A 54 -4.95 0.43 -2.68
N VAL A 55 -3.84 1.17 -2.83
CA VAL A 55 -3.78 2.33 -3.73
C VAL A 55 -4.06 1.92 -5.18
N TYR A 56 -3.53 0.78 -5.63
CA TYR A 56 -3.83 0.27 -6.96
C TYR A 56 -5.27 -0.20 -7.11
N LEU A 57 -5.85 -0.82 -6.07
CA LEU A 57 -7.25 -1.23 -6.05
C LEU A 57 -8.17 -0.02 -6.19
N ASP A 58 -7.91 1.05 -5.43
CA ASP A 58 -8.72 2.28 -5.44
C ASP A 58 -8.58 3.08 -6.75
N THR A 59 -7.49 2.87 -7.49
CA THR A 59 -7.24 3.51 -8.80
C THR A 59 -7.65 2.63 -9.99
N GLY A 60 -8.31 1.49 -9.76
CA GLY A 60 -8.78 0.60 -10.81
C GLY A 60 -7.67 -0.21 -11.50
N ARG A 61 -6.48 -0.27 -10.92
CA ARG A 61 -5.32 -1.00 -11.45
C ARG A 61 -5.26 -2.40 -10.84
N PHE A 62 -6.28 -3.21 -11.12
CA PHE A 62 -6.54 -4.46 -10.39
C PHE A 62 -5.42 -5.49 -10.54
N GLN A 63 -4.88 -5.69 -11.74
CA GLN A 63 -3.74 -6.59 -11.94
C GLN A 63 -2.49 -6.21 -11.13
N GLU A 64 -2.25 -4.91 -10.92
CA GLU A 64 -1.13 -4.44 -10.09
C GLU A 64 -1.43 -4.54 -8.60
N ALA A 65 -2.68 -4.32 -8.20
CA ALA A 65 -3.13 -4.56 -6.83
C ALA A 65 -2.89 -6.03 -6.43
N ILE A 66 -3.33 -6.97 -7.28
CA ILE A 66 -3.15 -8.42 -7.09
C ILE A 66 -1.67 -8.75 -6.83
N ASN A 67 -0.77 -8.29 -7.70
CA ASN A 67 0.67 -8.54 -7.57
C ASN A 67 1.25 -8.03 -6.24
N GLN A 68 0.82 -6.86 -5.78
CA GLN A 68 1.31 -6.30 -4.51
C GLN A 68 0.75 -7.03 -3.29
N PHE A 69 -0.54 -7.40 -3.31
CA PHE A 69 -1.12 -8.20 -2.25
C PHE A 69 -0.50 -9.59 -2.15
N GLU A 70 -0.23 -10.26 -3.27
CA GLU A 70 0.46 -11.55 -3.29
C GLU A 70 1.86 -11.45 -2.69
N LYS A 71 2.64 -10.44 -3.10
CA LYS A 71 3.96 -10.17 -2.50
C LYS A 71 3.86 -9.87 -1.01
N SER A 72 2.87 -9.07 -0.60
CA SER A 72 2.63 -8.78 0.82
C SER A 72 2.39 -10.07 1.60
N LEU A 73 1.57 -10.98 1.08
CA LEU A 73 1.22 -12.24 1.75
C LEU A 73 2.37 -13.26 1.81
N THR A 74 3.47 -13.05 1.06
CA THR A 74 4.70 -13.84 1.24
C THR A 74 5.57 -13.38 2.42
N ILE A 75 5.27 -12.20 2.99
CA ILE A 75 6.02 -11.62 4.10
C ILE A 75 5.38 -12.10 5.43
N PRO A 76 6.17 -12.65 6.37
CA PRO A 76 5.68 -12.95 7.71
C PRO A 76 5.17 -11.71 8.43
N SER A 77 3.96 -11.78 8.97
CA SER A 77 3.35 -10.75 9.80
C SER A 77 2.55 -11.45 10.91
N ASP A 78 2.58 -10.89 12.11
CA ASP A 78 1.77 -11.33 13.25
C ASP A 78 0.40 -10.64 13.29
N ASN A 79 0.21 -9.60 12.48
CA ASN A 79 -1.04 -8.87 12.37
C ASN A 79 -2.05 -9.66 11.54
N SER A 80 -2.79 -10.55 12.22
CA SER A 80 -3.79 -11.43 11.63
C SER A 80 -4.93 -10.68 10.96
N GLU A 81 -5.36 -9.55 11.53
CA GLU A 81 -6.40 -8.67 10.97
C GLU A 81 -5.94 -8.09 9.63
N ALA A 82 -4.74 -7.51 9.57
CA ALA A 82 -4.20 -6.95 8.33
C ALA A 82 -3.96 -8.02 7.24
N ILE A 83 -3.63 -9.26 7.64
CA ILE A 83 -3.53 -10.40 6.72
C ILE A 83 -4.90 -10.76 6.14
N GLU A 84 -5.94 -10.83 6.98
CA GLU A 84 -7.30 -11.13 6.54
C GLU A 84 -7.83 -10.04 5.60
N ASP A 85 -7.64 -8.77 5.95
CA ASP A 85 -8.01 -7.63 5.11
C ASP A 85 -7.30 -7.67 3.75
N THR A 86 -6.01 -7.98 3.73
CA THR A 86 -5.24 -8.12 2.49
C THR A 86 -5.74 -9.28 1.63
N LYS A 87 -6.09 -10.42 2.23
CA LYS A 87 -6.68 -11.56 1.50
C LYS A 87 -8.04 -11.21 0.90
N ARG A 88 -8.89 -10.50 1.66
CA ARG A 88 -10.19 -10.04 1.18
C ARG A 88 -10.04 -9.04 0.04
N ALA A 89 -9.11 -8.09 0.17
CA ALA A 89 -8.81 -7.12 -0.88
C ALA A 89 -8.27 -7.80 -2.14
N LEU A 90 -7.38 -8.79 -2.00
CA LEU A 90 -6.88 -9.62 -3.10
C LEU A 90 -8.01 -10.35 -3.83
N GLN A 91 -8.91 -10.99 -3.07
CA GLN A 91 -10.04 -11.70 -3.65
C GLN A 91 -10.95 -10.75 -4.45
N ARG A 92 -11.28 -9.59 -3.86
CA ARG A 92 -12.04 -8.54 -4.55
C ARG A 92 -11.35 -8.06 -5.82
N ALA A 93 -10.04 -7.84 -5.79
CA ALA A 93 -9.28 -7.41 -6.97
C ALA A 93 -9.36 -8.45 -8.10
N ARG A 94 -9.24 -9.74 -7.77
CA ARG A 94 -9.38 -10.84 -8.74
C ARG A 94 -10.79 -10.94 -9.33
N GLU A 95 -11.82 -10.74 -8.52
CA GLU A 95 -13.21 -10.76 -8.97
C GLU A 95 -13.48 -9.64 -9.98
N ILE A 96 -13.03 -8.42 -9.69
CA ILE A 96 -13.22 -7.28 -10.59
C ILE A 96 -12.40 -7.46 -11.87
N GLU A 97 -11.11 -7.81 -11.76
CA GLU A 97 -10.23 -8.06 -12.90
C GLU A 97 -10.78 -9.16 -13.83
N ASN A 98 -11.44 -10.19 -13.29
CA ASN A 98 -12.06 -11.24 -14.09
C ASN A 98 -13.41 -10.81 -14.71
N ALA A 99 -14.15 -9.92 -14.06
CA ALA A 99 -15.42 -9.41 -14.57
C ALA A 99 -15.25 -8.39 -15.71
N GLU A 100 -14.08 -7.75 -15.81
CA GLU A 100 -13.73 -6.78 -16.85
C GLU A 100 -13.11 -7.42 -18.12
N LYS A 101 -12.89 -8.75 -18.11
CA LYS A 101 -12.39 -9.54 -19.25
C LYS A 101 -13.54 -10.08 -20.10
#